data_AF-A0A535UKL0-F1
#
_entry.id   AF-A0A535UKL0-F1
#
_cell.length_a   1.000
_cell.length_b   1.000
_cell.length_c   1.000
_cell.angle_alpha   90.00
_cell.angle_beta   90.00
_cell.angle_gamma   90.00
#
_symmetry.space_group_name_H-M   'P 1'
#
loop_
_entity.id
_entity.type
_entity.pdbx_description
1 polymer ?
#
loop_
_entity_poly.entity_id
_entity_poly.type
_entity_poly.pdbx_seq_one_letter_code
_entity_poly.pdbx_strand_id
1 'polypeptide(L)'
;MDHRSEEDPDEEPDEPAQPTSPDGARGTAAGLVPAVGLPSREWEFSTRVLSVAQVADGVTLVKVIHEAAADGWDLASVIDGGDKRVILMRRQKRSARESKRVGFAPPAHN
;
A
#
# COMPACT_ATOMS: atom_id res chain seq x y z
N MET A 1 -17.25 -48.64 -25.16
CA MET A 1 -17.19 -48.76 -23.70
C MET A 1 -15.72 -48.95 -23.35
N ASP A 2 -14.96 -47.96 -22.91
CA ASP A 2 -15.29 -46.62 -22.42
C ASP A 2 -14.06 -45.72 -22.58
N HIS A 3 -14.31 -44.49 -23.03
CA HIS A 3 -13.37 -43.40 -23.14
C HIS A 3 -12.99 -42.90 -21.74
N ARG A 4 -11.69 -42.72 -21.46
CA ARG A 4 -11.24 -42.02 -20.26
C ARG A 4 -10.12 -41.05 -20.60
N SER A 5 -10.57 -39.87 -21.03
CA SER A 5 -10.00 -38.54 -20.84
C SER A 5 -8.47 -38.40 -20.85
N GLU A 6 -7.94 -38.05 -22.02
CA GLU A 6 -6.93 -37.00 -22.12
C GLU A 6 -7.48 -35.72 -21.47
N GLU A 7 -6.79 -35.19 -20.46
CA GLU A 7 -6.93 -33.78 -20.08
C GLU A 7 -5.56 -33.32 -19.59
N ASP A 8 -4.82 -32.76 -20.53
CA ASP A 8 -3.53 -32.09 -20.38
C ASP A 8 -3.79 -30.70 -19.77
N PRO A 9 -3.38 -30.42 -18.52
CA PRO A 9 -3.61 -29.11 -17.91
C PRO A 9 -2.46 -28.15 -18.26
N ASP A 10 -2.19 -27.95 -19.55
CA ASP A 10 -1.34 -26.86 -20.05
C ASP A 10 -2.23 -25.82 -20.75
N GLU A 11 -3.09 -25.17 -19.97
CA GLU A 11 -3.64 -23.86 -20.36
C GLU A 11 -2.93 -22.82 -19.49
N GLU A 12 -1.74 -22.38 -19.92
CA GLU A 12 -1.18 -21.13 -19.42
C GLU A 12 -2.23 -20.03 -19.68
N PRO A 13 -2.63 -19.27 -18.65
CA PRO A 13 -3.61 -18.21 -18.84
C PRO A 13 -3.02 -17.17 -19.79
N ASP A 14 -3.72 -16.90 -20.90
CA ASP A 14 -3.36 -15.88 -21.89
C ASP A 14 -3.03 -14.57 -21.14
N GLU A 15 -1.78 -14.11 -21.24
CA GLU A 15 -1.36 -12.87 -20.60
C GLU A 15 -2.28 -11.74 -21.10
N PRO A 16 -2.91 -10.95 -20.22
CA PRO A 16 -3.77 -9.88 -20.68
C PRO A 16 -2.91 -8.91 -21.49
N ALA A 17 -3.26 -8.73 -22.77
CA ALA A 17 -2.57 -7.83 -23.67
C ALA A 17 -2.30 -6.49 -22.95
N GLN A 18 -1.02 -6.18 -22.72
CA GLN A 18 -0.64 -4.88 -22.17
C GLN A 18 -1.22 -3.81 -23.10
N PRO A 19 -1.91 -2.79 -22.56
CA PRO A 19 -2.39 -1.72 -23.40
C PRO A 19 -1.17 -1.07 -24.05
N THR A 20 -1.06 -1.22 -25.38
CA THR A 20 -0.09 -0.52 -26.21
C THR A 20 -0.11 0.94 -25.79
N SER A 21 0.97 1.40 -25.18
CA SER A 21 1.21 2.83 -25.01
C SER A 21 1.19 3.43 -26.41
N PRO A 22 0.31 4.40 -26.72
CA PRO A 22 0.30 4.98 -28.05
C PRO A 22 1.60 5.77 -28.20
N ASP A 23 2.50 5.21 -29.01
CA ASP A 23 3.64 5.91 -29.58
C ASP A 23 3.16 7.20 -30.26
N GLY A 24 3.92 8.27 -30.07
CA GLY A 24 3.47 9.64 -30.28
C GLY A 24 2.92 9.92 -31.67
N ALA A 25 1.60 10.11 -31.75
CA ALA A 25 0.96 10.76 -32.89
C ALA A 25 -0.15 11.69 -32.41
N ARG A 26 0.22 12.97 -32.41
CA ARG A 26 -0.58 14.20 -32.26
C ARG A 26 -2.03 14.05 -32.77
N GLY A 27 -2.97 13.93 -31.83
CA GLY A 27 -4.42 13.96 -32.07
C GLY A 27 -5.13 14.75 -30.96
N THR A 28 -5.57 15.95 -31.31
CA THR A 28 -6.25 16.93 -30.44
C THR A 28 -7.59 16.39 -29.93
N ALA A 29 -7.74 16.22 -28.60
CA ALA A 29 -9.00 16.29 -27.80
C ALA A 29 -8.97 15.50 -26.47
N ALA A 30 -7.85 14.93 -26.02
CA ALA A 30 -7.78 14.17 -24.77
C ALA A 30 -7.34 14.99 -23.53
N GLY A 31 -7.52 16.32 -23.54
CA GLY A 31 -6.95 17.24 -22.54
C GLY A 31 -7.84 17.61 -21.35
N LEU A 32 -8.98 16.96 -21.14
CA LEU A 32 -10.00 17.41 -20.18
C LEU A 32 -10.48 16.36 -19.18
N VAL A 33 -9.84 15.20 -19.09
CA VAL A 33 -10.14 14.25 -18.02
C VAL A 33 -9.01 14.35 -17.00
N PRO A 34 -9.26 14.84 -15.77
CA PRO A 34 -8.29 14.73 -14.70
C PRO A 34 -7.93 13.25 -14.55
N ALA A 35 -6.66 12.91 -14.79
CA ALA A 35 -6.16 11.58 -14.51
C ALA A 35 -6.19 11.36 -12.99
N VAL A 36 -7.25 10.73 -12.50
CA VAL A 36 -7.28 10.12 -11.17
C VAL A 36 -6.46 8.85 -11.25
N GLY A 37 -5.13 9.00 -11.09
CA GLY A 37 -4.27 7.84 -10.88
C GLY A 37 -4.81 7.01 -9.71
N LEU A 38 -4.69 5.68 -9.81
CA LEU A 38 -5.03 4.78 -8.71
C LEU A 38 -4.38 5.31 -7.42
N PRO A 39 -5.10 5.36 -6.28
CA PRO A 39 -4.53 5.86 -5.04
C PRO A 39 -3.34 4.97 -4.67
N SER A 40 -2.13 5.45 -4.93
CA SER A 40 -0.92 4.84 -4.40
C SER A 40 -0.97 5.03 -2.89
N ARG A 41 -1.30 3.95 -2.17
CA ARG A 41 -1.18 3.93 -0.71
C ARG A 41 0.30 4.00 -0.37
N GLU A 42 0.79 5.22 -0.25
CA GLU A 42 2.10 5.47 0.31
C GLU A 42 2.08 5.10 1.79
N TRP A 43 3.04 4.27 2.21
CA TRP A 43 3.21 3.85 3.59
C TRP A 43 4.45 4.52 4.18
N GLU A 44 4.36 4.94 5.43
CA GLU A 44 5.53 5.23 6.27
C GLU A 44 5.90 3.97 7.04
N PHE A 45 7.20 3.75 7.26
CA PHE A 45 7.72 2.60 8.01
C PHE A 45 8.55 3.07 9.20
N SER A 46 8.46 2.33 10.31
CA SER A 46 9.26 2.53 11.50
C SER A 46 9.76 1.20 12.04
N THR A 47 10.94 1.18 12.63
CA THR A 47 11.52 -0.01 13.24
C THR A 47 11.79 0.19 14.72
N ARG A 48 11.53 -0.84 15.51
CA ARG A 48 12.00 -0.95 16.91
C ARG A 48 12.78 -2.24 17.06
N VAL A 49 13.80 -2.22 17.92
CA VAL A 49 14.65 -3.39 18.16
C VAL A 49 14.45 -3.82 19.60
N LEU A 50 14.06 -5.09 19.78
CA LEU A 50 13.88 -5.73 21.08
C LEU A 50 14.85 -6.89 21.22
N SER A 51 15.24 -7.24 22.44
CA SER A 51 15.93 -8.50 22.69
C SER A 51 14.97 -9.69 22.58
N VAL A 52 15.50 -10.90 22.40
CA VAL A 52 14.68 -12.12 22.43
C VAL A 52 13.95 -12.26 23.79
N ALA A 53 14.61 -11.91 24.90
CA ALA A 53 13.98 -11.95 26.22
C ALA A 53 12.79 -10.98 26.33
N GLN A 54 12.90 -9.77 25.76
CA GLN A 54 11.81 -8.79 25.75
C GLN A 54 10.62 -9.24 24.89
N VAL A 55 10.88 -10.04 23.85
CA VAL A 55 9.79 -10.61 23.06
C VAL A 55 9.17 -11.81 23.79
N ALA A 56 10.00 -12.64 24.43
CA ALA A 56 9.58 -13.84 25.14
C ALA A 56 8.82 -13.54 26.43
N ASP A 57 9.02 -12.38 27.07
CA ASP A 57 8.27 -12.00 28.27
C ASP A 57 6.77 -11.77 28.00
N GLY A 58 6.39 -11.60 26.73
CA GLY A 58 4.99 -11.49 26.28
C GLY A 58 4.28 -10.18 26.64
N VAL A 59 4.84 -9.35 27.52
CA VAL A 59 4.27 -8.08 27.97
C VAL A 59 4.92 -6.91 27.24
N THR A 60 6.25 -6.91 27.10
CA THR A 60 7.00 -5.80 26.49
C THR A 60 6.62 -5.60 25.03
N LEU A 61 6.52 -6.69 24.24
CA LEU A 61 6.09 -6.58 22.85
C LEU A 61 4.68 -5.99 22.72
N VAL A 62 3.74 -6.48 23.53
CA VAL A 62 2.35 -6.00 23.51
C VAL A 62 2.29 -4.53 23.88
N LYS A 63 3.03 -4.11 24.91
CA LYS A 63 3.13 -2.70 25.31
C LYS A 63 3.67 -1.83 24.18
N VAL A 64 4.75 -2.26 23.53
CA VAL A 64 5.36 -1.53 22.40
C VAL A 64 4.37 -1.38 21.24
N ILE A 65 3.63 -2.44 20.89
CA ILE A 65 2.62 -2.40 19.82
C ILE A 65 1.46 -1.48 20.22
N HIS A 66 0.98 -1.56 21.45
CA HIS A 66 -0.13 -0.76 21.93
C HIS A 66 0.20 0.74 21.97
N GLU A 67 1.40 1.09 22.45
CA GLU A 67 1.91 2.47 22.40
C GLU A 67 2.02 2.96 20.96
N ALA A 68 2.57 2.16 20.06
CA ALA A 68 2.70 2.52 18.65
C ALA A 68 1.33 2.67 17.95
N ALA A 69 0.35 1.84 18.32
CA ALA A 69 -1.01 1.92 17.80
C ALA A 69 -1.70 3.23 18.19
N ALA A 70 -1.40 3.80 19.37
CA ALA A 70 -1.91 5.11 19.76
C ALA A 70 -1.41 6.24 18.83
N ASP A 71 -0.23 6.06 18.24
CA ASP A 71 0.37 6.96 17.24
C ASP A 71 -0.04 6.61 15.79
N GLY A 72 -0.94 5.64 15.62
CA GLY A 72 -1.45 5.19 14.32
C GLY A 72 -0.50 4.26 13.55
N TRP A 73 0.45 3.63 14.25
CA TRP A 73 1.32 2.61 13.65
C TRP A 73 0.73 1.21 13.83
N ASP A 74 0.73 0.44 12.75
CA ASP A 74 0.33 -0.96 12.73
C ASP A 74 1.57 -1.86 12.65
N LEU A 75 1.54 -3.01 13.35
CA LEU A 75 2.56 -4.04 13.19
C LEU A 75 2.52 -4.59 11.76
N ALA A 76 3.65 -4.52 11.06
CA ALA A 76 3.81 -5.03 9.71
C ALA A 76 4.55 -6.37 9.67
N SER A 77 5.61 -6.53 10.46
CA SER A 77 6.37 -7.78 10.54
C SER A 77 7.26 -7.84 11.79
N VAL A 78 7.65 -9.04 12.18
CA VAL A 78 8.69 -9.30 13.18
C VAL A 78 9.80 -10.10 12.52
N ILE A 79 10.99 -9.53 12.47
CA ILE A 79 12.14 -10.09 11.74
C ILE A 79 13.16 -10.63 12.76
N ASP A 80 13.65 -11.85 12.51
CA ASP A 80 14.74 -12.47 13.26
C ASP A 80 16.07 -11.81 12.92
N GLY A 81 16.79 -11.32 13.93
CA GLY A 81 18.14 -10.76 13.80
C GLY A 81 19.16 -11.50 14.67
N GLY A 82 18.94 -12.79 14.97
CA GLY A 82 19.73 -13.56 15.92
C GLY A 82 19.33 -13.25 17.37
N ASP A 83 20.19 -12.55 18.11
CA ASP A 83 19.97 -12.22 19.53
C ASP A 83 18.92 -11.11 19.76
N LYS A 84 18.38 -10.56 18.66
CA LYS A 84 17.41 -9.46 18.66
C LYS A 84 16.26 -9.75 17.70
N ARG A 85 15.16 -9.06 17.95
CA ARG A 85 13.95 -9.04 17.13
C ARG A 85 13.72 -7.63 16.62
N VAL A 86 13.56 -7.49 15.31
CA VAL A 86 13.21 -6.21 14.69
C VAL A 86 11.71 -6.17 14.47
N ILE A 87 11.06 -5.20 15.09
CA ILE A 87 9.62 -4.95 14.97
C ILE A 87 9.44 -3.90 13.89
N LEU A 88 8.95 -4.33 12.72
CA LEU A 88 8.62 -3.45 11.61
C LEU A 88 7.16 -2.99 11.76
N MET A 89 6.95 -1.69 11.76
CA MET A 89 5.64 -1.06 11.83
C MET A 89 5.41 -0.22 10.58
N ARG A 90 4.15 -0.05 10.20
CA ARG A 90 3.74 0.79 9.08
C ARG A 90 2.56 1.68 9.46
N ARG A 91 2.44 2.83 8.82
CA ARG A 91 1.22 3.66 8.87
C ARG A 91 0.96 4.29 7.51
N GLN A 92 -0.30 4.63 7.25
CA GLN A 92 -0.65 5.29 6.01
C GLN A 92 -0.07 6.71 5.98
N LYS A 93 0.68 7.06 4.93
CA LYS A 93 1.26 8.40 4.78
C LYS A 93 0.12 9.39 4.66
N ARG A 94 0.02 10.32 5.61
CA ARG A 94 -0.98 11.40 5.53
C ARG A 94 -0.67 12.26 4.31
N SER A 95 -1.53 12.21 3.31
CA SER A 95 -1.38 13.01 2.10
C SER A 95 -1.47 14.49 2.51
N ALA A 96 -0.43 15.28 2.24
CA ALA A 96 -0.41 16.73 2.51
C ALA A 96 -1.52 17.53 1.77
N ARG A 97 -2.35 16.85 0.98
CA ARG A 97 -3.41 17.42 0.15
C ARG A 97 -4.67 17.82 0.91
N GLU A 98 -4.85 17.34 2.14
CA GLU A 98 -6.08 17.59 2.93
C GLU A 98 -6.25 19.06 3.37
N SER A 99 -5.26 19.94 3.18
CA SER A 99 -5.30 21.33 3.66
C SER A 99 -5.48 22.42 2.60
N LYS A 100 -5.79 22.09 1.34
CA LYS A 100 -6.23 23.14 0.39
C LYS A 100 -7.75 23.23 0.43
N ARG A 101 -8.28 24.10 1.31
CA ARG A 101 -9.69 24.53 1.25
C ARG A 101 -9.95 25.07 -0.16
N VAL A 102 -10.65 24.31 -0.98
CA VAL A 102 -11.20 24.79 -2.25
C VAL A 102 -12.59 25.35 -1.93
N GLY A 103 -12.61 26.58 -1.41
CA GLY A 103 -13.83 27.36 -1.30
C GLY A 103 -13.84 28.43 -2.38
N PHE A 104 -14.95 28.56 -3.10
CA PHE A 104 -15.16 29.74 -3.94
C PHE A 104 -15.18 30.97 -3.05
N ALA A 105 -14.42 32.01 -3.40
CA ALA A 105 -14.52 33.29 -2.72
C ALA A 105 -15.98 33.79 -2.82
N PRO A 106 -16.57 34.30 -1.73
CA PRO A 106 -17.92 34.85 -1.80
C PRO A 106 -17.98 35.99 -2.83
N PRO A 107 -19.08 36.13 -3.59
CA PRO A 107 -19.19 37.18 -4.60
C PRO A 107 -19.09 38.56 -3.94
N ALA A 108 -18.23 39.42 -4.49
CA ALA A 108 -18.18 40.82 -4.12
C ALA A 108 -19.52 41.48 -4.50
N HIS A 109 -20.24 42.01 -3.50
CA HIS A 109 -21.45 42.82 -3.74
C HIS A 109 -21.08 44.07 -4.55
N ASN A 110 -21.92 44.43 -5.53
CA ASN A 110 -21.88 45.72 -6.23
C ASN A 110 -22.47 46.82 -5.35
#